data_AF-A0A371MRN6-F1
#
_entry.id   AF-A0A371MRN6-F1
#
_cell.length_a   1.000
_cell.length_b   1.000
_cell.length_c   1.000
_cell.angle_alpha   90.00
_cell.angle_beta   90.00
_cell.angle_gamma   90.00
#
_symmetry.space_group_name_H-M   'P 1'
#
loop_
_entity.id
_entity.type
_entity.pdbx_description
1 polymer ?
#
loop_
_entity_poly.entity_id
_entity_poly.type
_entity_poly.pdbx_seq_one_letter_code
_entity_poly.pdbx_strand_id
1 'polypeptide(L)'
;AENDFVRLEELIERTFVPSLYLVIPAFIGGIILGDEILDLWFAVQYPLIYLVIIGLLFEKLQRAILLPLIAPMHAVGHVDYGAYTTIIGVVVNITANLALIPRFGVAGAALGTTLGAFANTASHAWLLSTELDIRFPLKAISWLVVSAILMGVGVYSITSLLDEIGQLSLGVIIAGGAALYGVISLASPTIRSEIKSTVNAIT
;
A
#
# COMPACT_ATOMS: atom_id res chain seq x y z
N ALA A 1 30.67 1.85 -11.79
CA ALA A 1 30.36 0.85 -10.76
C ALA A 1 29.91 1.54 -9.48
N GLU A 2 30.79 2.10 -8.66
CA GLU A 2 30.40 2.72 -7.37
C GLU A 2 29.42 3.89 -7.53
N ASN A 3 29.66 4.78 -8.50
CA ASN A 3 28.76 5.90 -8.81
C ASN A 3 27.38 5.45 -9.36
N ASP A 4 27.31 4.24 -9.93
CA ASP A 4 26.06 3.68 -10.47
C ASP A 4 25.21 3.09 -9.34
N PHE A 5 25.83 2.49 -8.32
CA PHE A 5 25.14 1.97 -7.13
C PHE A 5 24.58 3.10 -6.26
N VAL A 6 25.34 4.18 -6.02
CA VAL A 6 24.84 5.36 -5.29
C VAL A 6 23.62 5.96 -5.98
N ARG A 7 23.65 6.04 -7.32
CA ARG A 7 22.50 6.53 -8.09
C ARG A 7 21.31 5.58 -8.00
N LEU A 8 21.55 4.27 -7.96
CA LEU A 8 20.50 3.26 -7.80
C LEU A 8 19.85 3.35 -6.41
N GLU A 9 20.65 3.49 -5.36
CA GLU A 9 20.19 3.74 -3.99
C GLU A 9 19.28 4.97 -3.95
N GLU A 10 19.73 6.12 -4.46
CA GLU A 10 18.91 7.34 -4.51
C GLU A 10 17.59 7.15 -5.29
N LEU A 11 17.61 6.37 -6.37
CA LEU A 11 16.41 6.05 -7.15
C LEU A 11 15.41 5.20 -6.35
N ILE A 12 15.89 4.23 -5.57
CA ILE A 12 15.05 3.43 -4.68
C ILE A 12 14.34 4.33 -3.68
N GLU A 13 15.09 5.19 -2.97
CA GLU A 13 14.54 6.08 -1.94
C GLU A 13 13.43 6.97 -2.52
N ARG A 14 13.68 7.55 -3.70
CA ARG A 14 12.76 8.47 -4.37
C ARG A 14 11.51 7.79 -4.94
N THR A 15 11.54 6.48 -5.16
CA THR A 15 10.41 5.75 -5.77
C THR A 15 9.36 5.31 -4.73
N PHE A 16 9.73 5.22 -3.45
CA PHE A 16 8.81 4.82 -2.38
C PHE A 16 7.65 5.79 -2.14
N VAL A 17 7.93 7.09 -2.13
CA VAL A 17 6.90 8.10 -1.90
C VAL A 17 5.83 8.10 -3.01
N PRO A 18 6.19 8.18 -4.31
CA PRO A 18 5.19 8.14 -5.37
C PRO A 18 4.47 6.79 -5.45
N SER A 19 5.11 5.65 -5.14
CA SER A 19 4.43 4.35 -5.14
C SER A 19 3.34 4.26 -4.06
N LEU A 20 3.54 4.91 -2.91
CA LEU A 20 2.63 4.87 -1.77
C LEU A 20 1.60 6.02 -1.74
N TYR A 21 1.86 7.13 -2.44
CA TYR A 21 1.09 8.37 -2.35
C TYR A 21 -0.41 8.18 -2.59
N LEU A 22 -0.80 7.40 -3.61
CA LEU A 22 -2.21 7.12 -3.89
C LEU A 22 -2.72 5.85 -3.20
N VAL A 23 -1.82 4.92 -2.89
CA VAL A 23 -2.20 3.59 -2.37
C VAL A 23 -2.61 3.66 -0.91
N ILE A 24 -1.89 4.44 -0.08
CA ILE A 24 -2.22 4.61 1.34
C ILE A 24 -3.62 5.23 1.54
N PRO A 25 -3.98 6.38 0.93
CA PRO A 25 -5.31 6.95 1.11
C PRO A 25 -6.40 6.08 0.49
N ALA A 26 -6.15 5.38 -0.62
CA ALA A 26 -7.10 4.44 -1.19
C ALA A 26 -7.36 3.23 -0.28
N PHE A 27 -6.33 2.72 0.39
CA PHE A 27 -6.47 1.66 1.39
C PHE A 27 -7.36 2.10 2.56
N ILE A 28 -7.08 3.27 3.15
CA ILE A 28 -7.88 3.81 4.25
C ILE A 28 -9.31 4.13 3.80
N GLY A 29 -9.48 4.81 2.66
CA GLY A 29 -10.78 5.13 2.11
C GLY A 29 -11.61 3.89 1.77
N GLY A 30 -10.98 2.84 1.26
CA GLY A 30 -11.64 1.58 0.94
C GLY A 30 -12.05 0.76 2.18
N ILE A 31 -11.34 0.90 3.31
CA ILE A 31 -11.81 0.36 4.60
C ILE A 31 -13.06 1.10 5.08
N ILE A 32 -13.12 2.42 4.88
CA ILE A 32 -14.20 3.25 5.42
C ILE A 32 -15.45 3.22 4.53
N LEU A 33 -15.27 3.24 3.21
CA LEU A 33 -16.34 3.38 2.21
C LEU A 33 -16.60 2.08 1.44
N GLY A 34 -15.90 0.99 1.77
CA GLY A 34 -15.93 -0.24 0.99
C GLY A 34 -17.31 -0.89 0.96
N ASP A 35 -18.01 -0.86 2.08
CA ASP A 35 -19.37 -1.41 2.20
C ASP A 35 -20.36 -0.58 1.37
N GLU A 36 -20.29 0.75 1.44
CA GLU A 36 -21.18 1.63 0.68
C GLU A 36 -20.91 1.56 -0.83
N ILE A 37 -19.64 1.41 -1.24
CA ILE A 37 -19.28 1.17 -2.64
C ILE A 37 -19.90 -0.14 -3.11
N LEU A 38 -19.80 -1.21 -2.32
CA LEU A 38 -20.35 -2.52 -2.67
C LEU A 38 -21.87 -2.51 -2.78
N ASP A 39 -22.54 -1.92 -1.80
CA ASP A 39 -24.00 -1.87 -1.75
C ASP A 39 -24.56 -1.05 -2.93
N LEU A 40 -24.01 0.15 -3.17
CA LEU A 40 -24.53 1.05 -4.21
C LEU A 40 -24.30 0.59 -5.65
N TRP A 41 -23.16 -0.04 -5.91
CA TRP A 41 -22.74 -0.37 -7.29
C TRP A 41 -22.96 -1.82 -7.65
N PHE A 42 -22.94 -2.71 -6.67
CA PHE A 42 -23.08 -4.14 -6.90
C PHE A 42 -24.38 -4.71 -6.32
N ALA A 43 -25.12 -3.95 -5.50
CA ALA A 43 -26.29 -4.44 -4.76
C ALA A 43 -25.98 -5.72 -3.96
N VAL A 44 -24.76 -5.78 -3.41
CA VAL A 44 -24.23 -6.95 -2.71
C VAL A 44 -24.14 -6.64 -1.22
N GLN A 45 -24.89 -7.41 -0.42
CA GLN A 45 -24.88 -7.32 1.04
C GLN A 45 -24.26 -8.56 1.69
N TYR A 46 -23.11 -9.00 1.17
CA TYR A 46 -22.42 -10.17 1.70
C TYR A 46 -21.16 -9.75 2.48
N PRO A 47 -21.11 -9.98 3.81
CA PRO A 47 -19.93 -9.68 4.63
C PRO A 47 -18.64 -10.32 4.11
N LEU A 48 -18.73 -11.44 3.39
CA LEU A 48 -17.56 -12.09 2.78
C LEU A 48 -16.91 -11.24 1.67
N ILE A 49 -17.70 -10.46 0.91
CA ILE A 49 -17.17 -9.69 -0.22
C ILE A 49 -16.39 -8.47 0.27
N TYR A 50 -16.83 -7.86 1.37
CA TYR A 50 -16.06 -6.82 2.05
C TYR A 50 -14.67 -7.31 2.47
N LEU A 51 -14.56 -8.52 3.04
CA LEU A 51 -13.27 -9.13 3.37
C LEU A 51 -12.38 -9.35 2.13
N VAL A 52 -12.97 -9.69 0.98
CA VAL A 52 -12.23 -9.82 -0.27
C VAL A 52 -11.69 -8.47 -0.74
N ILE A 53 -12.49 -7.39 -0.67
CA ILE A 53 -12.02 -6.05 -1.00
C ILE A 53 -10.88 -5.61 -0.10
N ILE A 54 -11.00 -5.80 1.22
CA ILE A 54 -9.91 -5.48 2.16
C ILE A 54 -8.65 -6.27 1.80
N GLY A 55 -8.79 -7.56 1.49
CA GLY A 55 -7.68 -8.40 1.04
C GLY A 55 -6.99 -7.87 -0.23
N LEU A 56 -7.77 -7.42 -1.23
CA LEU A 56 -7.24 -6.82 -2.45
C LEU A 56 -6.57 -5.47 -2.18
N LEU A 57 -7.14 -4.62 -1.32
CA LEU A 57 -6.55 -3.35 -0.93
C LEU A 57 -5.23 -3.57 -0.19
N PHE A 58 -5.16 -4.60 0.67
CA PHE A 58 -3.93 -5.00 1.34
C PHE A 58 -2.87 -5.48 0.34
N GLU A 59 -3.26 -6.28 -0.67
CA GLU A 59 -2.37 -6.67 -1.78
C GLU A 59 -1.81 -5.45 -2.52
N LYS A 60 -2.64 -4.43 -2.81
CA LYS A 60 -2.16 -3.19 -3.43
C LYS A 60 -1.14 -2.46 -2.55
N LEU A 61 -1.40 -2.38 -1.24
CA LEU A 61 -0.48 -1.75 -0.30
C LEU A 61 0.86 -2.48 -0.24
N GLN A 62 0.84 -3.81 -0.11
CA GLN A 62 2.05 -4.63 -0.11
C GLN A 62 2.81 -4.50 -1.44
N ARG A 63 2.11 -4.52 -2.57
CA ARG A 63 2.73 -4.37 -3.89
C ARG A 63 3.36 -2.99 -4.10
N ALA A 64 2.76 -1.93 -3.56
CA ALA A 64 3.33 -0.59 -3.61
C ALA A 64 4.67 -0.46 -2.87
N ILE A 65 4.88 -1.29 -1.83
CA ILE A 65 6.15 -1.37 -1.09
C ILE A 65 7.18 -2.24 -1.86
N LEU A 66 6.72 -3.33 -2.49
CA LEU A 66 7.61 -4.23 -3.22
C LEU A 66 8.10 -3.64 -4.56
N LEU A 67 7.26 -2.92 -5.29
CA LEU A 67 7.58 -2.41 -6.63
C LEU A 67 8.90 -1.60 -6.71
N PRO A 68 9.19 -0.66 -5.80
CA PRO A 68 10.47 0.07 -5.78
C PRO A 68 11.71 -0.82 -5.62
N LEU A 69 11.56 -2.05 -5.13
CA LEU A 69 12.67 -2.96 -4.82
C LEU A 69 13.00 -3.93 -5.98
N ILE A 70 12.02 -4.25 -6.83
CA ILE A 70 12.18 -5.28 -7.89
C ILE A 70 13.20 -4.86 -8.95
N ALA A 71 13.03 -3.67 -9.54
CA ALA A 71 13.90 -3.21 -10.63
C ALA A 71 15.37 -3.07 -10.20
N PRO A 72 15.69 -2.50 -9.02
CA PRO A 72 17.06 -2.49 -8.51
C PRO A 72 17.65 -3.87 -8.27
N MET A 73 16.87 -4.84 -7.77
CA MET A 73 17.33 -6.23 -7.60
C MET A 73 17.81 -6.83 -8.93
N HIS A 74 17.09 -6.55 -10.02
CA HIS A 74 17.53 -6.99 -11.34
C HIS A 74 18.76 -6.22 -11.83
N ALA A 75 18.87 -4.93 -11.51
CA ALA A 75 20.00 -4.08 -11.89
C ALA A 75 21.32 -4.51 -11.23
N VAL A 76 21.28 -5.04 -10.00
CA VAL A 76 22.47 -5.61 -9.32
C VAL A 76 22.81 -7.03 -9.78
N GLY A 77 22.06 -7.58 -10.75
CA GLY A 77 22.35 -8.89 -11.37
C GLY A 77 21.63 -10.08 -10.74
N HIS A 78 20.73 -9.86 -9.78
CA HIS A 78 20.07 -10.93 -9.02
C HIS A 78 18.60 -11.16 -9.45
N VAL A 79 18.40 -11.56 -10.70
CA VAL A 79 17.05 -11.92 -11.20
C VAL A 79 16.47 -13.10 -10.42
N ASP A 80 17.31 -14.07 -10.04
CA ASP A 80 16.90 -15.28 -9.31
C ASP A 80 16.40 -15.00 -7.89
N TYR A 81 16.84 -13.90 -7.27
CA TYR A 81 16.41 -13.53 -5.91
C TYR A 81 14.92 -13.19 -5.87
N GLY A 82 14.34 -12.68 -6.97
CA GLY A 82 12.90 -12.53 -7.11
C GLY A 82 12.14 -13.86 -6.99
N ALA A 83 12.69 -14.93 -7.55
CA ALA A 83 12.09 -16.26 -7.45
C ALA A 83 12.20 -16.83 -6.02
N TYR A 84 13.37 -16.69 -5.38
CA TYR A 84 13.56 -17.17 -4.00
C TYR A 84 12.64 -16.47 -3.00
N THR A 85 12.52 -15.14 -3.08
CA THR A 85 11.65 -14.34 -2.20
C THR A 85 10.17 -14.69 -2.39
N THR A 86 9.76 -14.94 -3.64
CA THR A 86 8.42 -15.45 -3.95
C THR A 86 8.18 -16.81 -3.32
N ILE A 87 9.12 -17.76 -3.42
CA ILE A 87 9.02 -19.08 -2.80
C ILE A 87 8.90 -18.98 -1.29
N ILE A 88 9.71 -18.12 -0.64
CA ILE A 88 9.62 -17.85 0.80
C ILE A 88 8.19 -17.40 1.16
N GLY A 89 7.64 -16.44 0.42
CA GLY A 89 6.28 -15.95 0.64
C GLY A 89 5.22 -17.04 0.50
N VAL A 90 5.32 -17.89 -0.53
CA VAL A 90 4.41 -19.01 -0.76
C VAL A 90 4.49 -20.04 0.37
N VAL A 91 5.69 -20.40 0.80
CA VAL A 91 5.88 -21.34 1.91
C VAL A 91 5.27 -20.80 3.19
N VAL A 92 5.57 -19.54 3.55
CA VAL A 92 4.99 -18.88 4.73
C VAL A 92 3.47 -18.83 4.62
N ASN A 93 2.92 -18.49 3.46
CA ASN A 93 1.48 -18.46 3.22
C ASN A 93 0.83 -19.82 3.47
N ILE A 94 1.35 -20.88 2.87
CA ILE A 94 0.80 -22.24 2.98
C ILE A 94 0.90 -22.72 4.43
N THR A 95 2.06 -22.57 5.07
CA THR A 95 2.25 -22.98 6.46
C THR A 95 1.32 -22.22 7.40
N ALA A 96 1.19 -20.90 7.23
CA ALA A 96 0.28 -20.09 8.02
C ALA A 96 -1.18 -20.49 7.79
N ASN A 97 -1.58 -20.74 6.54
CA ASN A 97 -2.93 -21.20 6.21
C ASN A 97 -3.24 -22.54 6.90
N LEU A 98 -2.34 -23.52 6.83
CA LEU A 98 -2.51 -24.81 7.49
C LEU A 98 -2.64 -24.69 9.02
N ALA A 99 -1.95 -23.73 9.63
CA ALA A 99 -1.99 -23.49 11.07
C ALA A 99 -3.22 -22.67 11.52
N LEU A 100 -3.61 -21.65 10.73
CA LEU A 100 -4.59 -20.65 11.14
C LEU A 100 -6.01 -20.97 10.67
N ILE A 101 -6.20 -21.56 9.47
CA ILE A 101 -7.53 -21.85 8.94
C ILE A 101 -8.33 -22.78 9.87
N PRO A 102 -7.78 -23.86 10.46
CA PRO A 102 -8.56 -24.72 11.34
C PRO A 102 -9.17 -24.01 12.55
N ARG A 103 -8.52 -22.94 13.04
CA ARG A 103 -8.94 -22.18 14.22
C ARG A 103 -9.71 -20.91 13.89
N PHE A 104 -9.39 -20.26 12.76
CA PHE A 104 -9.87 -18.92 12.42
C PHE A 104 -10.63 -18.87 11.09
N GLY A 105 -10.81 -19.99 10.39
CA GLY A 105 -11.55 -20.07 9.12
C GLY A 105 -10.99 -19.11 8.06
N VAL A 106 -11.88 -18.34 7.43
CA VAL A 106 -11.55 -17.35 6.39
C VAL A 106 -10.62 -16.25 6.92
N ALA A 107 -10.80 -15.81 8.17
CA ALA A 107 -9.89 -14.84 8.79
C ALA A 107 -8.47 -15.40 8.90
N GLY A 108 -8.34 -16.70 9.20
CA GLY A 108 -7.06 -17.40 9.18
C GLY A 108 -6.40 -17.41 7.79
N ALA A 109 -7.18 -17.60 6.72
CA ALA A 109 -6.68 -17.53 5.35
C ALA A 109 -6.20 -16.12 4.95
N ALA A 110 -6.93 -15.08 5.36
CA ALA A 110 -6.53 -13.68 5.15
C ALA A 110 -5.22 -13.35 5.88
N LEU A 111 -5.07 -13.79 7.14
CA LEU A 111 -3.83 -13.62 7.90
C LEU A 111 -2.67 -14.39 7.26
N GLY A 112 -2.88 -15.63 6.81
CA GLY A 112 -1.84 -16.40 6.12
C GLY A 112 -1.39 -15.75 4.81
N THR A 113 -2.32 -15.17 4.06
CA THR A 113 -2.02 -14.37 2.85
C THR A 113 -1.19 -13.13 3.17
N THR A 114 -1.59 -12.41 4.21
CA THR A 114 -0.86 -11.25 4.71
C THR A 114 0.57 -11.60 5.12
N LEU A 115 0.76 -12.67 5.90
CA LEU A 115 2.07 -13.11 6.36
C LEU A 115 2.98 -13.56 5.21
N GLY A 116 2.45 -14.30 4.24
CA GLY A 116 3.23 -14.69 3.06
C GLY A 116 3.65 -13.49 2.20
N ALA A 117 2.74 -12.55 1.97
CA ALA A 117 3.00 -11.31 1.25
C ALA A 117 4.06 -10.44 1.96
N PHE A 118 3.99 -10.34 3.28
CA PHE A 118 4.98 -9.64 4.09
C PHE A 118 6.33 -10.36 4.06
N ALA A 119 6.37 -11.68 4.21
CA ALA A 119 7.60 -12.46 4.14
C ALA A 119 8.31 -12.33 2.78
N ASN A 120 7.55 -12.34 1.68
CA ASN A 120 8.08 -12.06 0.34
C ASN A 120 8.73 -10.67 0.29
N THR A 121 8.00 -9.63 0.69
CA THR A 121 8.48 -8.24 0.62
C THR A 121 9.67 -7.99 1.54
N ALA A 122 9.63 -8.53 2.76
CA ALA A 122 10.69 -8.39 3.74
C ALA A 122 11.97 -9.13 3.32
N SER A 123 11.84 -10.35 2.79
CA SER A 123 13.00 -11.09 2.26
C SER A 123 13.61 -10.40 1.03
N HIS A 124 12.77 -9.79 0.18
CA HIS A 124 13.24 -9.00 -0.97
C HIS A 124 14.00 -7.75 -0.54
N ALA A 125 13.47 -6.99 0.42
CA ALA A 125 14.14 -5.84 0.99
C ALA A 125 15.46 -6.23 1.67
N TRP A 126 15.45 -7.33 2.43
CA TRP A 126 16.64 -7.83 3.12
C TRP A 126 17.75 -8.25 2.15
N LEU A 127 17.44 -9.06 1.13
CA LEU A 127 18.42 -9.46 0.12
C LEU A 127 18.96 -8.26 -0.65
N LEU A 128 18.13 -7.27 -0.98
CA LEU A 128 18.63 -6.09 -1.68
C LEU A 128 19.54 -5.24 -0.76
N SER A 129 19.26 -5.22 0.55
CA SER A 129 20.07 -4.48 1.53
C SER A 129 21.44 -5.09 1.78
N THR A 130 21.71 -6.32 1.34
CA THR A 130 23.07 -6.89 1.38
C THR A 130 23.95 -6.36 0.25
N GLU A 131 23.34 -5.81 -0.81
CA GLU A 131 24.03 -5.28 -1.99
C GLU A 131 24.03 -3.73 -2.05
N LEU A 132 23.01 -3.08 -1.47
CA LEU A 132 22.79 -1.63 -1.53
C LEU A 132 22.46 -1.04 -0.14
N ASP A 133 22.90 0.19 0.14
CA ASP A 133 22.46 0.97 1.32
C ASP A 133 21.06 1.55 1.08
N ILE A 134 20.04 0.73 1.30
CA ILE A 134 18.63 1.14 1.13
C ILE A 134 18.18 1.97 2.32
N ARG A 135 17.82 3.24 2.09
CA ARG A 135 17.17 4.07 3.13
C ARG A 135 15.70 4.27 2.83
N PHE A 136 14.87 3.80 3.73
CA PHE A 136 13.44 4.04 3.63
C PHE A 136 13.12 5.49 4.04
N PRO A 137 12.35 6.24 3.23
CA PRO A 137 11.97 7.62 3.57
C PRO A 137 10.85 7.64 4.65
N LEU A 138 11.14 7.10 5.84
CA LEU A 138 10.17 6.90 6.93
C LEU A 138 9.46 8.19 7.34
N LYS A 139 10.15 9.33 7.28
CA LYS A 139 9.55 10.64 7.56
C LYS A 139 8.48 11.03 6.54
N ALA A 140 8.72 10.76 5.26
CA ALA A 140 7.73 11.00 4.21
C ALA A 140 6.56 10.01 4.35
N ILE A 141 6.85 8.72 4.50
CA ILE A 141 5.84 7.66 4.63
C ILE A 141 4.93 7.91 5.84
N SER A 142 5.50 8.25 7.00
CA SER A 142 4.70 8.59 8.18
C SER A 142 3.79 9.79 7.95
N TRP A 143 4.22 10.80 7.19
CA TRP A 143 3.35 11.91 6.82
C TRP A 143 2.21 11.48 5.90
N LEU A 144 2.46 10.59 4.94
CA LEU A 144 1.40 10.01 4.10
C LEU A 144 0.37 9.25 4.95
N VAL A 145 0.84 8.44 5.90
CA VAL A 145 -0.02 7.67 6.81
C VAL A 145 -0.85 8.60 7.70
N VAL A 146 -0.24 9.59 8.36
CA VAL A 146 -0.95 10.57 9.20
C VAL A 146 -1.96 11.35 8.37
N SER A 147 -1.59 11.79 7.16
CA SER A 147 -2.51 12.51 6.26
C SER A 147 -3.70 11.65 5.85
N ALA A 148 -3.48 10.37 5.56
CA ALA A 148 -4.55 9.43 5.22
C ALA A 148 -5.45 9.10 6.42
N ILE A 149 -4.90 8.99 7.62
CA ILE A 149 -5.68 8.80 8.85
C ILE A 149 -6.55 10.03 9.11
N LEU A 150 -6.00 11.25 9.04
CA LEU A 150 -6.77 12.49 9.24
C LEU A 150 -7.87 12.65 8.19
N MET A 151 -7.57 12.33 6.93
CA MET A 151 -8.56 12.25 5.87
C MET A 151 -9.65 11.22 6.19
N GLY A 152 -9.26 10.01 6.61
CA GLY A 152 -10.18 8.94 6.98
C GLY A 152 -11.10 9.32 8.14
N VAL A 153 -10.58 9.98 9.17
CA VAL A 153 -11.38 10.53 10.27
C VAL A 153 -12.40 11.55 9.76
N GLY A 154 -11.99 12.45 8.86
CA GLY A 154 -12.90 13.41 8.22
C GLY A 154 -14.01 12.74 7.41
N VAL A 155 -13.65 11.77 6.56
CA VAL A 155 -14.60 10.99 5.76
C VAL A 155 -15.58 10.25 6.67
N TYR A 156 -15.08 9.51 7.65
CA TYR A 156 -15.91 8.76 8.61
C TYR A 156 -16.85 9.67 9.42
N SER A 157 -16.38 10.85 9.81
CA SER A 157 -17.22 11.82 10.54
C SER A 157 -18.36 12.36 9.66
N ILE A 158 -18.12 12.53 8.37
CA ILE A 158 -19.17 12.98 7.43
C ILE A 158 -20.16 11.85 7.17
N THR A 159 -19.67 10.64 6.89
CA THR A 159 -20.53 9.49 6.56
C THR A 159 -21.42 9.09 7.72
N SER A 160 -20.91 9.14 8.96
CA SER A 160 -21.71 8.82 10.16
C SER A 160 -22.83 9.81 10.48
N LEU A 161 -22.86 10.98 9.82
CA LEU A 161 -23.94 11.97 9.94
C LEU A 161 -25.01 11.83 8.84
N LEU A 162 -24.79 10.94 7.86
CA LEU A 162 -25.71 10.71 6.76
C LEU A 162 -26.47 9.41 6.99
N ASP A 163 -27.80 9.48 6.98
CA ASP A 163 -28.65 8.30 7.15
C ASP A 163 -28.57 7.36 5.93
N GLU A 164 -28.50 7.93 4.73
CA GLU A 164 -28.33 7.19 3.48
C GLU A 164 -27.30 7.88 2.57
N ILE A 165 -26.40 7.10 1.99
CA ILE A 165 -25.41 7.58 1.03
C ILE A 165 -25.86 7.15 -0.37
N GLY A 166 -26.21 8.10 -1.23
CA GLY A 166 -26.47 7.84 -2.65
C GLY A 166 -25.19 7.87 -3.50
N GLN A 167 -25.30 7.49 -4.78
CA GLN A 167 -24.15 7.45 -5.70
C GLN A 167 -23.45 8.83 -5.85
N LEU A 168 -24.23 9.91 -5.95
CA LEU A 168 -23.68 11.26 -6.06
C LEU A 168 -22.96 11.70 -4.78
N SER A 169 -23.54 11.46 -3.60
CA SER A 169 -22.91 11.83 -2.33
C SER A 169 -21.65 11.00 -2.09
N LEU A 170 -21.64 9.71 -2.42
CA LEU A 170 -20.44 8.89 -2.38
C LEU A 170 -19.32 9.46 -3.26
N GLY A 171 -19.63 9.84 -4.50
CA GLY A 171 -18.66 10.48 -5.40
C GLY A 171 -18.08 11.78 -4.84
N VAL A 172 -18.93 12.62 -4.22
CA VAL A 172 -18.50 13.86 -3.56
C VAL A 172 -17.64 13.56 -2.32
N ILE A 173 -17.98 12.55 -1.53
CA ILE A 173 -17.22 12.14 -0.34
C ILE A 173 -15.84 11.63 -0.75
N ILE A 174 -15.75 10.79 -1.80
CA ILE A 174 -14.47 10.29 -2.33
C ILE A 174 -13.61 11.46 -2.84
N ALA A 175 -14.20 12.37 -3.63
CA ALA A 175 -13.48 13.53 -4.16
C ALA A 175 -13.02 14.48 -3.04
N GLY A 176 -13.89 14.73 -2.05
CA GLY A 176 -13.59 15.54 -0.87
C GLY A 176 -12.50 14.91 0.00
N GLY A 177 -12.54 13.60 0.22
CA GLY A 177 -11.49 12.84 0.90
C GLY A 177 -10.15 12.93 0.16
N ALA A 178 -10.14 12.71 -1.15
CA ALA A 178 -8.94 12.85 -1.97
C ALA A 178 -8.35 14.26 -1.91
N ALA A 179 -9.20 15.29 -1.97
CA ALA A 179 -8.79 16.69 -1.83
C ALA A 179 -8.22 16.97 -0.42
N LEU A 180 -8.89 16.51 0.64
CA LEU A 180 -8.45 16.66 2.02
C LEU A 180 -7.09 15.99 2.24
N TYR A 181 -6.92 14.75 1.76
CA TYR A 181 -5.63 14.07 1.78
C TYR A 181 -4.55 14.87 1.06
N GLY A 182 -4.83 15.35 -0.15
CA GLY A 182 -3.90 16.15 -0.94
C GLY A 182 -3.47 17.42 -0.21
N VAL A 183 -4.41 18.14 0.42
CA VAL A 183 -4.11 19.36 1.19
C VAL A 183 -3.23 19.04 2.41
N ILE A 184 -3.56 18.02 3.19
CA ILE A 184 -2.82 17.66 4.41
C ILE A 184 -1.42 17.11 4.06
N SER A 185 -1.33 16.25 3.04
CA SER A 185 -0.05 15.66 2.64
C SER A 185 0.89 16.71 2.07
N LEU A 186 0.39 17.61 1.22
CA LEU A 186 1.16 18.72 0.64
C LEU A 186 1.50 19.82 1.64
N ALA A 187 0.91 19.85 2.83
CA ALA A 187 1.36 20.74 3.89
C ALA A 187 2.82 20.42 4.30
N SER A 188 3.25 19.15 4.21
CA SER A 188 4.63 18.76 4.51
C SER A 188 5.61 19.25 3.44
N PRO A 189 6.68 19.95 3.84
CA PRO A 189 7.78 20.28 2.93
C PRO A 189 8.44 19.04 2.32
N THR A 190 8.51 17.94 3.09
CA THR A 190 9.12 16.67 2.64
C THR A 190 8.32 16.04 1.52
N ILE A 191 6.98 15.98 1.61
CA ILE A 191 6.16 15.44 0.53
C ILE A 191 6.23 16.32 -0.72
N ARG A 192 6.22 17.65 -0.53
CA ARG A 192 6.36 18.59 -1.65
C ARG A 192 7.69 18.45 -2.39
N SER A 193 8.80 18.21 -1.69
CA SER A 193 10.10 18.01 -2.35
C SER A 193 10.13 16.71 -3.15
N GLU A 194 9.56 15.62 -2.62
CA GLU A 194 9.53 14.31 -3.29
C GLU A 194 8.62 14.30 -4.52
N ILE A 195 7.47 14.95 -4.46
CA ILE A 195 6.58 15.05 -5.62
C ILE A 195 7.22 15.91 -6.71
N LYS A 196 7.83 17.04 -6.35
CA LYS A 196 8.53 17.90 -7.32
C LYS A 196 9.71 17.18 -7.97
N SER A 197 10.49 16.43 -7.19
CA SER A 197 11.61 15.66 -7.74
C SER A 197 11.14 14.59 -8.72
N THR A 198 10.03 13.91 -8.42
CA THR A 198 9.42 12.91 -9.30
C THR A 198 8.89 13.53 -10.60
N VAL A 199 8.16 14.65 -10.52
CA VAL A 199 7.62 15.34 -11.71
C VAL A 199 8.74 15.83 -12.63
N ASN A 200 9.79 16.41 -12.05
CA ASN A 200 10.96 16.89 -12.81
C ASN A 200 11.78 15.76 -13.43
N ALA A 201 11.66 14.53 -12.94
CA ALA A 201 12.36 13.38 -13.53
C ALA A 201 11.65 12.83 -14.78
N ILE A 202 10.37 13.16 -14.98
CA ILE A 202 9.52 12.66 -16.07
C ILE A 202 9.33 13.71 -17.17
N THR A 203 9.60 15.00 -16.88
CA THR A 203 9.49 16.13 -17.82
C THR A 203 10.85 16.52 -18.36
#